data_AF-A0A947QQX1-F1
#
_entry.id   AF-A0A947QQX1-F1
#
_cell.length_a   1.000
_cell.length_b   1.000
_cell.length_c   1.000
_cell.angle_alpha   90.00
_cell.angle_beta   90.00
_cell.angle_gamma   90.00
#
_symmetry.space_group_name_H-M   'P 1'
#
loop_
_entity.id
_entity.type
_entity.pdbx_description
1 polymer ?
#
loop_
_entity_poly.entity_id
_entity_poly.type
_entity_poly.pdbx_seq_one_letter_code
_entity_poly.pdbx_strand_id
1 'polypeptide(L)' 'MISLIIPVYNEQDAVVDTVKRSSDAMTKTGDDFEIIVINDGSSDATQQ' A
#
# COMPACT_ATOMS: atom_id res chain seq x y z
N MET A 1 2.94 2.01 18.15
CA MET A 1 2.11 1.37 17.13
C MET A 1 1.82 2.36 16.01
N ILE A 2 2.21 2.04 14.78
CA ILE A 2 2.07 2.90 13.60
C ILE A 2 1.12 2.24 12.59
N SER A 3 0.11 2.96 12.13
CA SER A 3 -0.79 2.47 11.08
C SER A 3 -0.42 3.12 9.75
N LEU A 4 0.02 2.31 8.79
CA LEU A 4 0.36 2.76 7.44
C LEU A 4 -0.78 2.43 6.48
N ILE A 5 -1.39 3.46 5.91
CA ILE A 5 -2.53 3.33 5.00
C ILE A 5 -2.04 3.57 3.57
N ILE A 6 -2.21 2.59 2.70
CA ILE A 6 -1.76 2.63 1.30
C ILE A 6 -3.00 2.58 0.39
N PRO A 7 -3.44 3.72 -0.17
CA PRO A 7 -4.45 3.72 -1.22
C PRO A 7 -3.84 3.20 -2.52
N VAL A 8 -4.56 2.30 -3.19
CA VAL A 8 -4.14 1.67 -4.44
C VAL A 8 -5.06 2.11 -5.57
N TYR A 9 -4.46 2.61 -6.66
CA TYR A 9 -5.11 2.94 -7.92
C TYR A 9 -4.47 2.06 -9.03
N ASN A 10 -5.27 1.20 -9.64
CA ASN A 10 -5.04 0.45 -10.90
C ASN A 10 -3.72 -0.27 -11.27
N GLU A 11 -2.77 -0.48 -10.36
CA GLU A 11 -1.52 -1.20 -10.70
C GLU A 11 -1.25 -2.36 -9.73
N GLN A 12 -1.87 -3.51 -9.96
CA GLN A 12 -1.73 -4.71 -9.10
C GLN A 12 -0.27 -5.11 -8.85
N ASP A 13 0.61 -4.94 -9.84
CA ASP A 13 2.03 -5.26 -9.72
C ASP A 13 2.80 -4.25 -8.85
N ALA A 14 2.43 -2.96 -8.88
CA ALA A 14 3.11 -1.91 -8.12
C ALA A 14 2.79 -1.98 -6.60
N VAL A 15 1.63 -2.54 -6.25
CA VAL A 15 1.21 -2.72 -4.85
C VAL A 15 2.14 -3.64 -4.10
N VAL A 16 2.55 -4.75 -4.71
CA VAL A 16 3.39 -5.77 -4.05
C VAL A 16 4.74 -5.16 -3.65
N ASP A 17 5.38 -4.45 -4.58
CA ASP A 17 6.65 -3.78 -4.34
C ASP A 17 6.53 -2.66 -3.31
N THR A 18 5.43 -1.90 -3.35
CA THR A 18 5.15 -0.83 -2.37
C THR A 18 5.01 -1.41 -0.97
N VAL A 19 4.16 -2.44 -0.79
CA VAL A 19 3.97 -3.10 0.51
C VAL A 19 5.28 -3.69 1.04
N LYS A 20 6.06 -4.34 0.17
CA LYS A 20 7.35 -4.91 0.57
C LYS A 20 8.33 -3.84 1.05
N ARG A 21 8.52 -2.78 0.27
CA ARG A 21 9.42 -1.66 0.63
C ARG A 21 8.95 -0.94 1.89
N SER A 22 7.65 -0.75 2.05
CA SER A 22 7.07 -0.16 3.26
C SER A 22 7.31 -1.04 4.48
N SER A 23 7.10 -2.35 4.38
CA SER A 23 7.40 -3.30 5.47
C SER A 23 8.89 -3.26 5.87
N ASP A 24 9.79 -3.28 4.88
CA ASP A 24 11.24 -3.19 5.11
C ASP A 24 11.66 -1.86 5.77
N ALA A 25 10.95 -0.77 5.50
CA ALA A 25 11.17 0.51 6.17
C ALA A 25 10.63 0.50 7.60
N MET A 26 9.43 -0.03 7.79
CA MET A 26 8.77 -0.08 9.09
C MET A 26 9.50 -1.00 10.08
N THR A 27 10.03 -2.14 9.63
CA THR A 27 10.84 -3.02 10.48
C THR A 27 12.09 -2.34 11.06
N LYS A 28 12.65 -1.34 10.38
CA LYS A 28 13.82 -0.58 10.87
C LYS A 28 13.47 0.43 11.95
N THR A 29 12.19 0.77 12.12
CA THR A 29 11.74 1.70 13.18
C THR A 29 11.76 1.05 14.56
N GLY A 30 11.62 -0.28 14.63
CA GLY A 30 11.50 -1.02 15.88
C GLY A 30 10.13 -0.87 16.58
N ASP A 31 9.20 -0.12 15.99
CA ASP A 31 7.83 0.05 16.47
C ASP A 31 6.90 -1.02 15.90
N ASP A 32 5.90 -1.42 16.68
CA ASP A 32 4.78 -2.22 16.16
C ASP A 32 4.06 -1.44 15.06
N PHE A 33 3.67 -2.14 13.98
CA PHE A 33 2.96 -1.50 12.88
C PHE A 33 1.96 -2.42 12.19
N GLU A 34 1.00 -1.79 11.52
CA GLU A 34 0.07 -2.44 10.59
C GLU A 34 0.11 -1.75 9.23
N ILE A 35 -0.09 -2.52 8.16
CA ILE A 35 -0.22 -2.00 6.79
C ILE A 35 -1.64 -2.31 6.32
N ILE A 36 -2.40 -1.26 6.01
CA ILE A 36 -3.77 -1.35 5.52
C ILE A 36 -3.78 -0.88 4.07
N VAL A 37 -4.01 -1.84 3.16
CA VAL A 37 -4.13 -1.56 1.73
C VAL A 37 -5.59 -1.33 1.40
N ILE A 38 -5.90 -0.13 0.88
CA ILE A 38 -7.25 0.26 0.50
C ILE A 38 -7.30 0.31 -1.02
N ASN A 39 -8.10 -0.58 -1.62
CA ASN A 39 -8.49 -0.43 -3.01
C ASN A 39 -9.47 0.76 -3.07
N ASP A 40 -9.12 1.84 -3.78
CA ASP A 40 -9.94 3.05 -3.76
C ASP A 40 -11.27 2.91 -4.54
N GLY A 41 -11.50 1.75 -5.16
CA GLY A 41 -12.71 1.48 -5.92
C GLY A 41 -12.68 2.10 -7.33
N SER A 42 -11.52 2.58 -7.80
CA SER A 42 -11.30 2.94 -9.19
C SER A 42 -11.48 1.69 -10.06
N SER A 43 -12.71 1.48 -10.54
CA SER A 43 -12.88 0.83 -11.84
C SER A 43 -12.21 1.77 -12.83
N ASP A 44 -11.20 1.29 -13.54
CA ASP A 44 -10.60 2.07 -14.62
C ASP A 44 -11.70 2.43 -15.62
N ALA A 45 -12.29 3.61 -15.44
CA ALA A 45 -12.94 4.33 -16.50
C ALA A 45 -11.84 5.03 -17.28
N THR A 46 -10.92 4.24 -17.84
CA THR A 46 -10.24 4.60 -19.08
C THR A 46 -11.30 4.58 -20.20
N GLN A 47 -12.25 5.50 -20.10
CA GLN A 47 -13.04 5.94 -21.25
C GLN A 47 -12.08 6.74 -22.14
N GLN A 48 -11.61 6.09 -23.20
CA GLN A 48 -11.44 6.72 -24.49
C GLN A 48 -12.27 5.97 -25.51
#